data_AF-A0A8C3N570-F1
#
_entry.id   AF-A0A8C3N570-F1
#
_cell.length_a   1.000
_cell.length_b   1.000
_cell.length_c   1.000
_cell.angle_alpha   90.00
_cell.angle_beta   90.00
_cell.angle_gamma   90.00
#
_symmetry.space_group_name_H-M   'P 1'
#
loop_
_entity.id
_entity.type
_entity.pdbx_description
1 polymer ?
#
loop_
_entity_poly.entity_id
_entity_poly.type
_entity_poly.pdbx_seq_one_letter_code
_entity_poly.pdbx_strand_id
1 'polypeptide(L)'
;MKELPPGPGMESDILDALEALGYTGALLEEEALKKAAENGLSSPEFFELCIWLGSQIKSLCNMEESITATDGLKDIESFQLEISGFLREMACPYSSLVSGDIKDRLREKEDCLKLLLFLSTELQALKILQSKKVKGSHLEKHNEVIQEMQTICDALGLPNSSSSGIPPLLTSVEQKVKDILSKVKNNHVGKSLLTKPLNSDQVERLEKINDALCSEYECRRRMLMKRLDVTVQSFGWSDRAKVKTDEIARIYQPKRHALSPKSTITLAHLLAAREDLSKIIRTSSGSTREKTACAINKVLMGRVPDRGGRPTEIEPPPPEMPPWQKRQEGGGRGGWGGGGGGRGNWGGG
;
A
#
# COMPACT_ATOMS: atom_id res chain seq x y z
N MET A 1 -27.34 -5.11 35.56
CA MET A 1 -26.49 -5.58 34.44
C MET A 1 -26.90 -4.78 33.22
N LYS A 2 -25.99 -3.98 32.64
CA LYS A 2 -26.25 -3.33 31.35
C LYS A 2 -26.23 -4.44 30.30
N GLU A 3 -27.35 -4.64 29.61
CA GLU A 3 -27.39 -5.48 28.42
C GLU A 3 -26.33 -4.96 27.45
N LEU A 4 -25.46 -5.87 26.99
CA LEU A 4 -24.58 -5.55 25.86
C LEU A 4 -25.48 -5.24 24.65
N PRO A 5 -25.10 -4.27 23.80
CA PRO A 5 -25.81 -4.04 22.54
C PRO A 5 -25.83 -5.37 21.74
N PRO A 6 -26.92 -5.65 20.99
CA PRO A 6 -26.96 -6.81 20.12
C PRO A 6 -25.75 -6.74 19.18
N GLY A 7 -25.06 -7.87 19.02
CA GLY A 7 -23.94 -7.95 18.07
C GLY A 7 -24.40 -7.56 16.65
N PRO A 8 -23.48 -7.20 15.75
CA PRO A 8 -23.83 -6.88 14.37
C PRO A 8 -24.64 -8.05 13.78
N GLY A 9 -25.83 -7.75 13.24
CA GLY A 9 -26.69 -8.75 12.62
C GLY A 9 -26.06 -9.30 11.33
N MET A 10 -26.42 -10.52 10.93
CA MET A 10 -25.96 -11.13 9.67
C MET A 10 -26.19 -10.21 8.46
N GLU A 11 -27.21 -9.34 8.54
CA GLU A 11 -27.52 -8.31 7.56
C GLU A 11 -26.36 -7.34 7.31
N SER A 12 -25.68 -6.86 8.37
CA SER A 12 -24.55 -5.94 8.23
C SER A 12 -23.38 -6.62 7.52
N ASP A 13 -23.06 -7.86 7.91
CA ASP A 13 -21.97 -8.62 7.31
C ASP A 13 -22.23 -8.92 5.83
N ILE A 14 -23.49 -9.21 5.47
CA ILE A 14 -23.91 -9.41 4.08
C ILE A 14 -23.76 -8.11 3.29
N LEU A 15 -24.21 -6.97 3.81
CA LEU A 15 -24.09 -5.68 3.12
C LEU A 15 -22.63 -5.30 2.86
N ASP A 16 -21.78 -5.40 3.88
CA ASP A 16 -20.34 -5.17 3.77
C ASP A 16 -19.73 -6.10 2.71
N ALA A 17 -20.14 -7.38 2.69
CA ALA A 17 -19.68 -8.33 1.70
C ALA A 17 -20.13 -7.98 0.28
N LEU A 18 -21.39 -7.60 0.09
CA LEU A 18 -21.95 -7.21 -1.21
C LEU A 18 -21.28 -5.95 -1.78
N GLU A 19 -21.04 -4.94 -0.94
CA GLU A 19 -20.30 -3.73 -1.34
C GLU A 19 -18.87 -4.09 -1.77
N ALA A 20 -18.16 -4.89 -0.96
CA ALA A 20 -16.80 -5.35 -1.27
C ALA A 20 -16.74 -6.22 -2.55
N LEU A 21 -17.80 -6.97 -2.84
CA LEU A 21 -17.93 -7.80 -4.04
C LEU A 21 -18.28 -7.00 -5.30
N GLY A 22 -18.69 -5.74 -5.17
CA GLY A 22 -19.08 -4.84 -6.25
C GLY A 22 -20.50 -5.09 -6.76
N TYR A 23 -21.39 -5.60 -5.91
CA TYR A 23 -22.81 -5.73 -6.25
C TYR A 23 -23.44 -4.34 -6.45
N THR A 24 -24.31 -4.20 -7.46
CA THR A 24 -24.95 -2.92 -7.82
C THR A 24 -26.49 -3.02 -7.91
N GLY A 25 -27.06 -4.12 -7.40
CA GLY A 25 -28.51 -4.33 -7.42
C GLY A 25 -29.25 -3.72 -6.22
N ALA A 26 -30.52 -4.07 -6.07
CA ALA A 26 -31.46 -3.39 -5.17
C ALA A 26 -31.21 -3.65 -3.66
N LEU A 27 -30.47 -4.70 -3.30
CA LEU A 27 -30.29 -5.16 -1.92
C LEU A 27 -29.00 -4.63 -1.26
N LEU A 28 -28.74 -3.32 -1.40
CA LEU A 28 -27.61 -2.62 -0.76
C LEU A 28 -28.02 -1.79 0.46
N GLU A 29 -29.32 -1.73 0.77
CA GLU A 29 -29.86 -1.06 1.96
C GLU A 29 -30.37 -2.10 2.96
N GLU A 30 -30.13 -1.87 4.25
CA GLU A 30 -30.45 -2.82 5.33
C GLU A 30 -31.94 -3.18 5.39
N GLU A 31 -32.83 -2.19 5.27
CA GLU A 31 -34.28 -2.42 5.27
C GLU A 31 -34.76 -3.18 4.03
N ALA A 32 -34.15 -2.93 2.87
CA ALA A 32 -34.47 -3.64 1.63
C ALA A 32 -34.02 -5.11 1.71
N LEU A 33 -32.80 -5.36 2.18
CA LEU A 33 -32.26 -6.70 2.40
C LEU A 33 -33.11 -7.48 3.42
N LYS A 34 -33.45 -6.84 4.53
CA LYS A 34 -34.28 -7.44 5.59
C LYS A 34 -35.65 -7.84 5.07
N LYS A 35 -36.31 -6.94 4.34
CA LYS A 35 -37.62 -7.20 3.72
C LYS A 35 -37.53 -8.31 2.66
N ALA A 36 -36.47 -8.34 1.87
CA ALA A 36 -36.27 -9.40 0.88
C ALA A 36 -36.05 -10.76 1.55
N ALA A 37 -35.26 -10.82 2.63
CA ALA A 37 -35.03 -12.04 3.40
C ALA A 37 -36.28 -12.53 4.15
N GLU A 38 -37.13 -11.62 4.65
CA GLU A 38 -38.42 -11.97 5.28
C GLU A 38 -39.42 -12.55 4.27
N ASN A 39 -39.41 -12.04 3.03
CA ASN A 39 -40.26 -12.55 1.95
C ASN A 39 -39.65 -13.78 1.24
N GLY A 40 -38.37 -14.09 1.48
CA GLY A 40 -37.65 -15.26 0.98
C GLY A 40 -37.89 -15.52 -0.51
N LEU A 41 -38.36 -16.73 -0.82
CA LEU A 41 -38.68 -17.19 -2.18
C LEU A 41 -39.93 -16.54 -2.81
N SER A 42 -40.55 -15.54 -2.17
CA SER A 42 -41.57 -14.69 -2.80
C SER A 42 -41.01 -13.34 -3.26
N SER A 43 -39.75 -13.03 -2.94
CA SER A 43 -39.09 -11.76 -3.27
C SER A 43 -38.30 -11.87 -4.58
N PRO A 44 -38.64 -11.12 -5.64
CA PRO A 44 -37.87 -11.15 -6.89
C PRO A 44 -36.44 -10.64 -6.69
N GLU A 45 -36.22 -9.65 -5.82
CA GLU A 45 -34.89 -9.11 -5.53
C GLU A 45 -34.00 -10.17 -4.85
N PHE A 46 -34.58 -11.05 -4.02
CA PHE A 46 -33.86 -12.15 -3.40
C PHE A 46 -33.40 -13.19 -4.44
N PHE A 47 -34.27 -13.54 -5.39
CA PHE A 47 -33.92 -14.43 -6.51
C PHE A 47 -32.75 -13.88 -7.32
N GLU A 48 -32.85 -12.60 -7.72
CA GLU A 48 -31.81 -11.96 -8.52
C GLU A 48 -30.45 -11.95 -7.82
N LEU A 49 -30.44 -11.72 -6.50
CA LEU A 49 -29.21 -11.75 -5.73
C LEU A 49 -28.60 -13.16 -5.66
N CYS A 50 -29.41 -14.20 -5.40
CA CYS A 50 -28.94 -15.59 -5.39
C CYS A 50 -28.39 -16.02 -6.76
N ILE A 51 -29.07 -15.66 -7.85
CA ILE A 51 -28.62 -15.93 -9.22
C ILE A 51 -27.30 -15.20 -9.51
N TRP A 52 -27.21 -13.92 -9.13
CA TRP A 52 -25.99 -13.14 -9.30
C TRP A 52 -24.82 -13.78 -8.56
N LEU A 53 -24.96 -14.07 -7.25
CA LEU A 53 -23.93 -14.71 -6.45
C LEU A 53 -23.52 -16.08 -7.04
N GLY A 54 -24.50 -16.92 -7.40
CA GLY A 54 -24.25 -18.23 -8.01
C GLY A 54 -23.49 -18.12 -9.34
N SER A 55 -23.85 -17.18 -10.20
CA SER A 55 -23.17 -16.94 -11.48
C SER A 55 -21.73 -16.48 -11.30
N GLN A 56 -21.48 -15.61 -10.31
CA GLN A 56 -20.13 -15.14 -10.00
C GLN A 56 -19.27 -16.29 -9.45
N ILE A 57 -19.81 -17.11 -8.54
CA ILE A 57 -19.12 -18.28 -8.01
C ILE A 57 -18.77 -19.24 -9.15
N LYS A 58 -19.74 -19.64 -9.97
CA LYS A 58 -19.54 -20.55 -11.11
C LYS A 58 -18.50 -20.05 -12.13
N SER A 59 -18.33 -18.73 -12.27
CA SER A 59 -17.27 -18.19 -13.14
C SER A 59 -15.85 -18.40 -12.59
N LEU A 60 -15.72 -18.67 -11.28
CA LEU A 60 -14.45 -18.79 -10.56
C LEU A 60 -14.09 -20.23 -10.21
N CYS A 61 -15.05 -21.15 -10.22
CA CYS A 61 -14.86 -22.58 -9.94
C CYS A 61 -15.50 -23.45 -11.03
N ASN A 62 -14.94 -24.63 -11.26
CA ASN A 62 -15.46 -25.58 -12.26
C ASN A 62 -16.63 -26.39 -11.70
N MET A 63 -17.74 -25.71 -11.40
CA MET A 63 -18.97 -26.31 -10.89
C MET A 63 -19.85 -26.85 -12.00
N GLU A 64 -20.44 -28.01 -11.77
CA GLU A 64 -21.47 -28.59 -12.64
C GLU A 64 -22.82 -27.89 -12.40
N GLU A 65 -23.21 -27.70 -11.14
CA GLU A 65 -24.48 -27.10 -10.76
C GLU A 65 -24.52 -25.59 -11.05
N SER A 66 -25.72 -25.05 -11.22
CA SER A 66 -25.95 -23.60 -11.36
C SER A 66 -27.29 -23.19 -10.80
N ILE A 67 -27.34 -21.95 -10.32
CA ILE A 67 -28.58 -21.26 -9.96
C ILE A 67 -28.99 -20.44 -11.18
N THR A 68 -30.05 -20.85 -11.87
CA THR A 68 -30.50 -20.29 -13.15
C THR A 68 -31.85 -19.58 -13.08
N ALA A 69 -32.08 -18.68 -14.05
CA ALA A 69 -33.27 -17.83 -14.14
C ALA A 69 -34.33 -18.42 -15.10
N THR A 70 -34.57 -19.74 -15.05
CA THR A 70 -35.19 -20.44 -16.18
C THR A 70 -36.70 -20.19 -16.30
N ASP A 71 -37.42 -19.90 -15.20
CA ASP A 71 -38.85 -19.51 -15.25
C ASP A 71 -39.34 -18.56 -14.11
N GLY A 72 -38.43 -17.97 -13.33
CA GLY A 72 -38.76 -17.00 -12.26
C GLY A 72 -39.64 -17.56 -11.13
N LEU A 73 -40.46 -16.71 -10.51
CA LEU A 73 -41.36 -17.03 -9.37
C LEU A 73 -42.42 -18.12 -9.63
N LYS A 74 -42.49 -18.70 -10.84
CA LYS A 74 -43.51 -19.68 -11.22
C LYS A 74 -43.14 -21.11 -10.85
N ASP A 75 -41.86 -21.40 -10.63
CA ASP A 75 -41.38 -22.74 -10.26
C ASP A 75 -40.36 -22.66 -9.10
N ILE A 76 -40.91 -22.44 -7.90
CA ILE A 76 -40.14 -22.34 -6.66
C ILE A 76 -39.46 -23.69 -6.33
N GLU A 77 -40.11 -24.81 -6.63
CA GLU A 77 -39.57 -26.15 -6.32
C GLU A 77 -38.31 -26.45 -7.16
N SER A 78 -38.32 -26.12 -8.45
CA SER A 78 -37.14 -26.26 -9.30
C SER A 78 -35.99 -25.35 -8.84
N PHE A 79 -36.28 -24.11 -8.45
CA PHE A 79 -35.26 -23.20 -7.93
C PHE A 79 -34.65 -23.68 -6.60
N GLN A 80 -35.47 -24.21 -5.70
CA GLN A 80 -34.99 -24.82 -4.45
C GLN A 80 -34.11 -26.05 -4.72
N LEU A 81 -34.40 -26.83 -5.77
CA LEU A 81 -33.57 -27.97 -6.20
C LEU A 81 -32.21 -27.50 -6.72
N GLU A 82 -32.18 -26.48 -7.58
CA GLU A 82 -30.95 -25.87 -8.09
C GLU A 82 -30.06 -25.34 -6.96
N ILE A 83 -30.64 -24.57 -6.03
CA ILE A 83 -29.89 -24.10 -4.85
C ILE A 83 -29.38 -25.29 -4.02
N SER A 84 -30.21 -26.31 -3.81
CA SER A 84 -29.81 -27.47 -3.00
C SER A 84 -28.67 -28.28 -3.64
N GLY A 85 -28.68 -28.44 -4.96
CA GLY A 85 -27.59 -29.04 -5.73
C GLY A 85 -26.32 -28.21 -5.62
N PHE A 86 -26.44 -26.91 -5.89
CA PHE A 86 -25.34 -25.94 -5.82
C PHE A 86 -24.66 -25.90 -4.44
N LEU A 87 -25.45 -25.85 -3.37
CA LEU A 87 -24.94 -25.84 -1.99
C LEU A 87 -24.29 -27.17 -1.60
N ARG A 88 -24.78 -28.30 -2.12
CA ARG A 88 -24.17 -29.61 -1.86
C ARG A 88 -22.82 -29.75 -2.55
N GLU A 89 -22.70 -29.28 -3.80
CA GLU A 89 -21.44 -29.25 -4.53
C GLU A 89 -20.41 -28.33 -3.83
N MET A 90 -20.86 -27.20 -3.29
CA MET A 90 -20.03 -26.28 -2.48
C MET A 90 -19.76 -26.77 -1.04
N ALA A 91 -20.23 -27.97 -0.67
CA ALA A 91 -20.10 -28.54 0.68
C ALA A 91 -20.60 -27.60 1.79
N CYS A 92 -21.76 -26.95 1.57
CA CYS A 92 -22.36 -26.03 2.53
C CYS A 92 -22.58 -26.66 3.91
N PRO A 93 -22.11 -26.02 5.01
CA PRO A 93 -22.15 -26.60 6.35
C PRO A 93 -23.52 -26.49 7.03
N TYR A 94 -24.42 -25.66 6.50
CA TYR A 94 -25.74 -25.42 7.09
C TYR A 94 -26.69 -26.57 6.75
N SER A 95 -26.93 -27.46 7.72
CA SER A 95 -27.84 -28.58 7.55
C SER A 95 -29.28 -28.15 7.25
N SER A 96 -29.73 -26.98 7.73
CA SER A 96 -31.06 -26.43 7.41
C SER A 96 -31.24 -26.09 5.92
N LEU A 97 -30.14 -25.89 5.18
CA LEU A 97 -30.18 -25.55 3.75
C LEU A 97 -30.00 -26.77 2.83
N VAL A 98 -29.39 -27.86 3.33
CA VAL A 98 -28.98 -29.01 2.50
C VAL A 98 -29.73 -30.31 2.82
N SER A 99 -30.26 -30.42 4.04
CA SER A 99 -30.93 -31.62 4.58
C SER A 99 -32.41 -31.37 4.88
N GLY A 100 -33.19 -32.45 5.08
CA GLY A 100 -34.64 -32.36 5.33
C GLY A 100 -35.48 -32.20 4.06
N ASP A 101 -36.79 -32.01 4.21
CA ASP A 101 -37.71 -31.79 3.10
C ASP A 101 -37.37 -30.47 2.39
N ILE A 102 -37.39 -30.49 1.06
CA ILE A 102 -37.08 -29.33 0.24
C ILE A 102 -38.11 -28.22 0.42
N LYS A 103 -39.38 -28.59 0.69
CA LYS A 103 -40.48 -27.63 0.84
C LYS A 103 -40.38 -26.78 2.10
N ASP A 104 -39.55 -27.20 3.06
CA ASP A 104 -39.35 -26.50 4.33
C ASP A 104 -38.14 -25.55 4.30
N ARG A 105 -37.30 -25.62 3.26
CA ARG A 105 -36.07 -24.81 3.14
C ARG A 105 -36.37 -23.38 2.69
N LEU A 106 -35.59 -22.44 3.20
CA LEU A 106 -35.67 -21.00 2.84
C LEU A 106 -37.05 -20.38 3.12
N ARG A 107 -37.80 -20.93 4.08
CA ARG A 107 -39.04 -20.32 4.59
C ARG A 107 -38.76 -19.26 5.64
N GLU A 108 -37.83 -19.55 6.54
CA GLU A 108 -37.47 -18.67 7.63
C GLU A 108 -36.49 -17.60 7.14
N LYS A 109 -36.67 -16.37 7.64
CA LYS A 109 -35.76 -15.25 7.39
C LYS A 109 -34.31 -15.63 7.68
N GLU A 110 -34.09 -16.37 8.76
CA GLU A 110 -32.75 -16.77 9.20
C GLU A 110 -32.06 -17.70 8.18
N ASP A 111 -32.80 -18.62 7.55
CA ASP A 111 -32.25 -19.51 6.53
C ASP A 111 -31.93 -18.75 5.24
N CYS A 112 -32.75 -17.75 4.88
CA CYS A 112 -32.47 -16.86 3.76
C CYS A 112 -31.18 -16.04 3.99
N LEU A 113 -30.97 -15.52 5.21
CA LEU A 113 -29.75 -14.82 5.57
C LEU A 113 -28.52 -15.74 5.59
N LYS A 114 -28.64 -16.97 6.12
CA LYS A 114 -27.57 -17.97 6.08
C LYS A 114 -27.14 -18.29 4.65
N LEU A 115 -28.10 -18.41 3.73
CA LEU A 115 -27.80 -18.63 2.32
C LEU A 115 -26.98 -17.46 1.73
N LEU A 116 -27.43 -16.22 1.91
CA LEU A 116 -26.75 -15.05 1.37
C LEU A 116 -25.36 -14.85 1.99
N LEU A 117 -25.24 -15.07 3.30
CA LEU A 117 -23.96 -15.00 3.99
C LEU A 117 -23.00 -16.06 3.47
N PHE A 118 -23.46 -17.31 3.31
CA PHE A 118 -22.64 -18.39 2.77
C PHE A 118 -22.16 -18.07 1.35
N LEU A 119 -23.07 -17.74 0.44
CA LEU A 119 -22.72 -17.46 -0.96
C LEU A 119 -21.80 -16.25 -1.11
N SER A 120 -22.04 -15.18 -0.35
CA SER A 120 -21.19 -13.97 -0.40
C SER A 120 -19.79 -14.25 0.14
N THR A 121 -19.67 -14.94 1.27
CA THR A 121 -18.37 -15.27 1.87
C THR A 121 -17.58 -16.28 1.03
N GLU A 122 -18.23 -17.28 0.44
CA GLU A 122 -17.59 -18.21 -0.50
C GLU A 122 -17.09 -17.50 -1.76
N LEU A 123 -17.87 -16.57 -2.33
CA LEU A 123 -17.43 -15.77 -3.45
C LEU A 123 -16.21 -14.90 -3.10
N GLN A 124 -16.20 -14.29 -1.91
CA GLN A 124 -15.03 -13.55 -1.42
C GLN A 124 -13.80 -14.46 -1.28
N ALA A 125 -13.98 -15.66 -0.70
CA ALA A 125 -12.91 -16.65 -0.55
C ALA A 125 -12.33 -17.07 -1.91
N LEU A 126 -13.19 -17.36 -2.89
CA LEU A 126 -12.79 -17.72 -4.26
C LEU A 126 -12.02 -16.58 -4.95
N LYS A 127 -12.50 -15.34 -4.86
CA LYS A 127 -11.78 -14.16 -5.39
C LYS A 127 -10.40 -14.00 -4.71
N ILE A 128 -10.31 -14.23 -3.41
CA ILE A 128 -9.03 -14.20 -2.69
C ILE A 128 -8.10 -15.31 -3.19
N LEU A 129 -8.58 -16.54 -3.32
CA LEU A 129 -7.80 -17.68 -3.82
C LEU A 129 -7.31 -17.45 -5.25
N GLN A 130 -8.16 -16.93 -6.13
CA GLN A 130 -7.77 -16.56 -7.49
C GLN A 130 -6.69 -15.47 -7.48
N SER A 131 -6.87 -14.42 -6.67
CA SER A 131 -5.86 -13.34 -6.54
C SER A 131 -4.52 -13.84 -5.98
N LYS A 132 -4.54 -14.86 -5.11
CA LYS A 132 -3.35 -15.53 -4.59
C LYS A 132 -2.70 -16.45 -5.63
N LYS A 133 -3.49 -17.15 -6.46
CA LYS A 133 -2.98 -17.98 -7.55
C LYS A 133 -2.24 -17.14 -8.60
N VAL A 134 -2.78 -15.97 -8.94
CA VAL A 134 -2.12 -14.96 -9.78
C VAL A 134 -0.80 -14.52 -9.13
N LYS A 135 -0.85 -14.01 -7.89
CA LYS A 135 0.36 -13.53 -7.18
C LYS A 135 1.39 -14.61 -6.82
N GLY A 136 1.05 -15.90 -6.89
CA GLY A 136 1.82 -17.03 -6.36
C GLY A 136 2.38 -17.99 -7.40
N SER A 137 2.07 -17.86 -8.69
CA SER A 137 2.55 -18.83 -9.68
C SER A 137 3.95 -18.47 -10.22
N HIS A 138 4.88 -19.43 -10.15
CA HIS A 138 6.19 -19.33 -10.80
C HIS A 138 6.06 -19.17 -12.34
N LEU A 139 4.92 -19.61 -12.90
CA LEU A 139 4.57 -19.50 -14.31
C LEU A 139 4.23 -18.04 -14.72
N GLU A 140 3.56 -17.26 -13.88
CA GLU A 140 3.30 -15.84 -14.17
C GLU A 140 4.57 -15.00 -14.11
N LYS A 141 5.44 -15.20 -13.10
CA LYS A 141 6.75 -14.51 -13.08
C LYS A 141 7.59 -14.82 -14.32
N HIS A 142 7.55 -16.07 -14.79
CA HIS A 142 8.23 -16.46 -16.03
C HIS A 142 7.60 -15.80 -17.26
N ASN A 143 6.28 -15.67 -17.29
CA ASN A 143 5.55 -14.99 -18.36
C ASN A 143 5.79 -13.46 -18.36
N GLU A 144 5.81 -12.82 -17.19
CA GLU A 144 6.16 -11.40 -17.01
C GLU A 144 7.58 -11.13 -17.53
N VAL A 145 8.56 -11.94 -17.16
CA VAL A 145 9.95 -11.80 -17.64
C VAL A 145 10.03 -11.98 -19.16
N ILE A 146 9.29 -12.93 -19.74
CA ILE A 146 9.22 -13.11 -21.20
C ILE A 146 8.59 -11.90 -21.87
N GLN A 147 7.49 -11.39 -21.33
CA GLN A 147 6.80 -10.20 -21.87
C GLN A 147 7.71 -8.96 -21.82
N GLU A 148 8.37 -8.71 -20.68
CA GLU A 148 9.33 -7.61 -20.55
C GLU A 148 10.48 -7.75 -21.56
N MET A 149 11.03 -8.95 -21.73
CA MET A 149 12.07 -9.20 -22.74
C MET A 149 11.57 -9.00 -24.17
N GLN A 150 10.35 -9.40 -24.46
CA GLN A 150 9.74 -9.17 -25.76
C GLN A 150 9.55 -7.67 -26.02
N THR A 151 9.13 -6.92 -25.00
CA THR A 151 8.99 -5.46 -25.07
C THR A 151 10.35 -4.78 -25.35
N ILE A 152 11.43 -5.26 -24.71
CA ILE A 152 12.81 -4.79 -24.98
C ILE A 152 13.22 -5.12 -26.43
N CYS A 153 12.92 -6.32 -26.91
CA CYS A 153 13.25 -6.74 -28.27
C CYS A 153 12.51 -5.91 -29.32
N ASP A 154 11.20 -5.70 -29.13
CA ASP A 154 10.37 -4.88 -29.99
C ASP A 154 10.90 -3.43 -30.02
N ALA A 155 11.26 -2.86 -28.87
CA ALA A 155 11.84 -1.52 -28.78
C ALA A 155 13.21 -1.41 -29.48
N LEU A 156 14.00 -2.48 -29.49
CA LEU A 156 15.30 -2.55 -30.15
C LEU A 156 15.23 -3.02 -31.62
N GLY A 157 14.04 -3.38 -32.11
CA GLY A 157 13.82 -3.95 -33.44
C GLY A 157 14.50 -5.32 -33.64
N LEU A 158 14.60 -6.13 -32.58
CA LEU A 158 15.13 -7.49 -32.64
C LEU A 158 14.01 -8.49 -32.94
N PRO A 159 14.28 -9.55 -33.73
CA PRO A 159 13.27 -10.55 -34.03
C PRO A 159 12.89 -11.33 -32.77
N ASN A 160 11.59 -11.48 -32.54
CA ASN A 160 11.04 -12.25 -31.43
C ASN A 160 11.36 -13.75 -31.60
N SER A 161 12.42 -14.21 -30.95
CA SER A 161 12.80 -15.62 -30.94
C SER A 161 12.06 -16.35 -29.83
N SER A 162 10.75 -16.57 -30.04
CA SER A 162 9.90 -17.41 -29.17
C SER A 162 10.41 -18.85 -28.98
N SER A 163 11.47 -19.24 -29.70
CA SER A 163 12.13 -20.55 -29.64
C SER A 163 13.53 -20.54 -29.00
N SER A 164 14.17 -19.38 -28.79
CA SER A 164 15.52 -19.34 -28.17
C SER A 164 15.40 -19.09 -26.68
N GLY A 165 16.14 -19.82 -25.84
CA GLY A 165 16.18 -19.54 -24.41
C GLY A 165 16.58 -18.09 -24.07
N ILE A 166 16.34 -17.65 -22.84
CA ILE A 166 16.63 -16.29 -22.36
C ILE A 166 18.10 -15.86 -22.53
N PRO A 167 19.13 -16.71 -22.31
CA PRO A 167 20.53 -16.29 -22.42
C PRO A 167 20.98 -15.77 -23.80
N PRO A 168 20.73 -16.45 -24.95
CA PRO A 168 21.09 -15.92 -26.26
C PRO A 168 20.33 -14.63 -26.63
N LEU A 169 19.11 -14.47 -26.12
CA LEU A 169 18.34 -13.24 -26.29
C LEU A 169 19.03 -12.06 -25.60
N LEU A 170 19.47 -12.24 -24.35
CA LEU A 170 20.21 -11.23 -23.59
C LEU A 170 21.51 -10.81 -24.29
N THR A 171 22.26 -11.76 -24.84
CA THR A 171 23.46 -11.45 -25.62
C THR A 171 23.12 -10.60 -26.86
N SER A 172 22.02 -10.92 -27.55
CA SER A 172 21.58 -10.16 -28.73
C SER A 172 21.15 -8.73 -28.37
N VAL A 173 20.42 -8.59 -27.26
CA VAL A 173 20.06 -7.29 -26.66
C VAL A 173 21.31 -6.49 -26.31
N GLU A 174 22.28 -7.08 -25.61
CA GLU A 174 23.52 -6.42 -25.23
C GLU A 174 24.28 -5.90 -26.45
N GLN A 175 24.42 -6.72 -27.50
CA GLN A 175 25.11 -6.32 -28.73
C GLN A 175 24.39 -5.19 -29.46
N LYS A 176 23.05 -5.25 -29.54
CA LYS A 176 22.25 -4.20 -30.17
C LYS A 176 22.36 -2.87 -29.42
N VAL A 177 22.34 -2.92 -28.09
CA VAL A 177 22.55 -1.73 -27.25
C VAL A 177 23.94 -1.15 -27.46
N LYS A 178 25.00 -1.96 -27.53
CA LYS A 178 26.37 -1.49 -27.84
C LYS A 178 26.46 -0.84 -29.22
N ASP A 179 25.86 -1.43 -30.24
CA ASP A 179 25.80 -0.87 -31.60
C ASP A 179 25.10 0.51 -31.61
N ILE A 180 23.93 0.62 -30.97
CA ILE A 180 23.20 1.89 -30.87
C ILE A 180 24.03 2.94 -30.13
N LEU A 181 24.63 2.59 -28.99
CA LEU A 181 25.46 3.50 -28.21
C LEU A 181 26.67 4.01 -29.00
N SER A 182 27.25 3.20 -29.90
CA SER A 182 28.37 3.61 -30.76
C SER A 182 28.00 4.69 -31.79
N LYS A 183 26.71 4.80 -32.15
CA LYS A 183 26.19 5.77 -33.14
C LYS A 183 25.82 7.10 -32.50
N VAL A 184 25.80 7.18 -31.17
CA VAL A 184 25.40 8.37 -30.42
C VAL A 184 26.64 9.03 -29.80
N LYS A 185 26.58 10.34 -29.55
CA LYS A 185 27.67 11.08 -28.88
C LYS A 185 27.99 10.46 -27.51
N ASN A 186 29.28 10.36 -27.19
CA ASN A 186 29.79 9.75 -25.95
C ASN A 186 29.18 10.29 -24.64
N ASN A 187 28.64 11.51 -24.65
CA ASN A 187 28.04 12.14 -23.48
C ASN A 187 26.50 12.00 -23.40
N HIS A 188 25.88 11.19 -24.24
CA HIS A 188 24.41 11.11 -24.29
C HIS A 188 23.78 10.40 -23.10
N VAL A 189 24.38 9.31 -22.61
CA VAL A 189 23.88 8.51 -21.48
C VAL A 189 24.61 8.83 -20.17
N GLY A 190 25.76 9.50 -20.24
CA GLY A 190 26.64 9.74 -19.09
C GLY A 190 27.41 8.49 -18.65
N LYS A 191 28.40 8.69 -17.77
CA LYS A 191 29.22 7.59 -17.24
C LYS A 191 28.49 6.86 -16.11
N SER A 192 28.77 5.58 -15.97
CA SER A 192 28.29 4.76 -14.85
C SER A 192 28.79 5.32 -13.52
N LEU A 193 27.91 5.39 -12.53
CA LEU A 193 28.29 5.78 -11.18
C LEU A 193 29.18 4.70 -10.54
N LEU A 194 28.83 3.43 -10.75
CA LEU A 194 29.66 2.30 -10.35
C LEU A 194 30.61 1.93 -11.50
N THR A 195 31.91 2.13 -11.29
CA THR A 195 32.95 1.92 -12.32
C THR A 195 33.75 0.65 -12.11
N LYS A 196 33.75 0.10 -10.89
CA LYS A 196 34.52 -1.11 -10.55
C LYS A 196 33.64 -2.35 -10.73
N PRO A 197 34.16 -3.43 -11.35
CA PRO A 197 33.47 -4.70 -11.38
C PRO A 197 33.35 -5.24 -9.95
N LEU A 198 32.22 -5.87 -9.65
CA LEU A 198 31.95 -6.48 -8.36
C LEU A 198 32.27 -7.97 -8.43
N ASN A 199 32.91 -8.50 -7.40
CA ASN A 199 33.01 -9.94 -7.20
C ASN A 199 31.79 -10.49 -6.44
N SER A 200 31.66 -11.81 -6.37
CA SER A 200 30.49 -12.47 -5.75
C SER A 200 30.27 -12.01 -4.30
N ASP A 201 31.32 -11.96 -3.48
CA ASP A 201 31.23 -11.53 -2.08
C ASP A 201 30.78 -10.07 -1.94
N GLN A 202 31.22 -9.20 -2.85
CA GLN A 202 30.81 -7.78 -2.87
C GLN A 202 29.36 -7.62 -3.30
N VAL A 203 28.89 -8.41 -4.26
CA VAL A 203 27.47 -8.42 -4.67
C VAL A 203 26.60 -8.83 -3.49
N GLU A 204 26.94 -9.92 -2.80
CA GLU A 204 26.18 -10.38 -1.63
C GLU A 204 26.16 -9.34 -0.49
N ARG A 205 27.29 -8.67 -0.25
CA ARG A 205 27.35 -7.57 0.73
C ARG A 205 26.49 -6.38 0.31
N LEU A 206 26.47 -6.03 -0.97
CA LEU A 206 25.65 -4.94 -1.51
C LEU A 206 24.16 -5.25 -1.41
N GLU A 207 23.75 -6.51 -1.65
CA GLU A 207 22.38 -6.95 -1.45
C GLU A 207 21.96 -6.77 0.02
N LYS A 208 22.79 -7.20 0.98
CA LYS A 208 22.53 -6.99 2.41
C LYS A 208 22.38 -5.51 2.78
N ILE A 209 23.22 -4.64 2.20
CA ILE A 209 23.11 -3.18 2.39
C ILE A 209 21.81 -2.66 1.79
N ASN A 210 21.46 -3.09 0.57
CA ASN A 210 20.22 -2.70 -0.09
C ASN A 210 18.99 -3.12 0.71
N ASP A 211 18.99 -4.31 1.29
CA ASP A 211 17.89 -4.82 2.11
C ASP A 211 17.72 -4.01 3.41
N ALA A 212 18.83 -3.68 4.06
CA ALA A 212 18.82 -2.83 5.25
C ALA A 212 18.28 -1.42 4.94
N LEU A 213 18.78 -0.80 3.85
CA LEU A 213 18.31 0.51 3.41
C LEU A 213 16.83 0.47 3.00
N CYS A 214 16.43 -0.52 2.20
CA CYS A 214 15.03 -0.69 1.82
C CYS A 214 14.13 -0.79 3.05
N SER A 215 14.52 -1.59 4.05
CA SER A 215 13.76 -1.72 5.31
C SER A 215 13.59 -0.38 6.03
N GLU A 216 14.65 0.43 6.11
CA GLU A 216 14.59 1.78 6.70
C GLU A 216 13.70 2.73 5.88
N TYR A 217 13.85 2.73 4.54
CA TYR A 217 13.03 3.53 3.64
C TYR A 217 11.55 3.16 3.73
N GLU A 218 11.24 1.87 3.80
CA GLU A 218 9.87 1.41 3.99
C GLU A 218 9.28 1.90 5.32
N CYS A 219 10.06 1.82 6.41
CA CYS A 219 9.66 2.36 7.70
C CYS A 219 9.34 3.86 7.61
N ARG A 220 10.24 4.64 6.99
CA ARG A 220 10.04 6.08 6.77
C ARG A 220 8.82 6.36 5.88
N ARG A 221 8.58 5.57 4.83
CA ARG A 221 7.40 5.71 3.96
C ARG A 221 6.10 5.42 4.73
N ARG A 222 6.05 4.34 5.53
CA ARG A 222 4.90 4.05 6.41
C ARG A 222 4.62 5.22 7.36
N MET A 223 5.65 5.78 7.99
CA MET A 223 5.51 6.93 8.88
C MET A 223 4.96 8.15 8.15
N LEU A 224 5.49 8.49 6.96
CA LEU A 224 5.01 9.62 6.16
C LEU A 224 3.57 9.43 5.69
N MET A 225 3.19 8.22 5.28
CA MET A 225 1.82 7.89 4.91
C MET A 225 0.88 8.00 6.11
N LYS A 226 1.29 7.51 7.28
CA LYS A 226 0.51 7.67 8.52
C LYS A 226 0.38 9.13 8.92
N ARG A 227 1.44 9.93 8.76
CA ARG A 227 1.41 11.38 9.00
C ARG A 227 0.43 12.06 8.06
N LEU A 228 0.39 11.66 6.78
CA LEU A 228 -0.60 12.13 5.82
C LEU A 228 -2.02 11.76 6.28
N ASP A 229 -2.25 10.50 6.68
CA ASP A 229 -3.54 10.02 7.19
C ASP A 229 -4.03 10.89 8.35
N VAL A 230 -3.18 11.09 9.37
CA VAL A 230 -3.51 11.90 10.56
C VAL A 230 -3.73 13.38 10.21
N THR A 231 -2.98 13.90 9.24
CA THR A 231 -3.15 15.29 8.77
C THR A 231 -4.50 15.48 8.08
N VAL A 232 -4.95 14.50 7.30
CA VAL A 232 -6.29 14.57 6.66
C VAL A 232 -7.38 14.37 7.70
N GLN A 233 -7.19 13.46 8.68
CA GLN A 233 -8.14 13.26 9.78
C GLN A 233 -8.32 14.52 10.64
N SER A 234 -7.27 15.31 10.86
CA SER A 234 -7.38 16.53 11.66
C SER A 234 -8.25 17.61 11.00
N PHE A 235 -8.42 17.59 9.68
CA PHE A 235 -9.37 18.48 9.02
C PHE A 235 -10.81 18.24 9.51
N GLY A 236 -11.17 16.99 9.82
CA GLY A 236 -12.48 16.62 10.36
C GLY A 236 -12.73 17.05 11.82
N TRP A 237 -11.79 17.74 12.48
CA TRP A 237 -12.00 18.19 13.86
C TRP A 237 -12.85 19.46 13.97
N SER A 238 -12.95 20.24 12.90
CA SER A 238 -13.84 21.41 12.87
C SER A 238 -15.27 21.03 12.49
N ASP A 239 -16.28 21.65 13.11
CA ASP A 239 -17.68 21.33 12.85
C ASP A 239 -18.08 21.57 11.39
N ARG A 240 -17.48 22.58 10.73
CA ARG A 240 -17.67 22.84 9.31
C ARG A 240 -17.15 21.71 8.40
N ALA A 241 -16.08 21.03 8.81
CA ALA A 241 -15.46 19.98 8.01
C ALA A 241 -16.05 18.59 8.28
N LYS A 242 -16.63 18.35 9.47
CA LYS A 242 -17.34 17.09 9.78
C LYS A 242 -18.44 16.79 8.78
N VAL A 243 -19.17 17.82 8.34
CA VAL A 243 -20.24 17.71 7.33
C VAL A 243 -19.69 17.39 5.93
N LYS A 244 -18.38 17.55 5.71
CA LYS A 244 -17.70 17.29 4.42
C LYS A 244 -16.77 16.08 4.44
N THR A 245 -16.90 15.23 5.46
CA THR A 245 -15.99 14.08 5.64
C THR A 245 -16.04 13.15 4.43
N ASP A 246 -17.22 12.90 3.88
CA ASP A 246 -17.40 12.03 2.72
C ASP A 246 -16.80 12.62 1.44
N GLU A 247 -16.94 13.93 1.23
CA GLU A 247 -16.29 14.63 0.11
C GLU A 247 -14.76 14.52 0.18
N ILE A 248 -14.20 14.69 1.39
CA ILE A 248 -12.76 14.58 1.65
C ILE A 248 -12.30 13.14 1.42
N ALA A 249 -13.02 12.15 1.95
CA ALA A 249 -12.72 10.74 1.79
C ALA A 249 -12.73 10.31 0.33
N ARG A 250 -13.75 10.75 -0.45
CA ARG A 250 -13.87 10.47 -1.88
C ARG A 250 -12.65 10.90 -2.69
N ILE A 251 -12.02 12.02 -2.32
CA ILE A 251 -10.81 12.52 -3.00
C ILE A 251 -9.54 11.86 -2.45
N TYR A 252 -9.49 11.68 -1.12
CA TYR A 252 -8.29 11.22 -0.43
C TYR A 252 -8.03 9.72 -0.64
N GLN A 253 -9.05 8.88 -0.49
CA GLN A 253 -8.88 7.43 -0.47
C GLN A 253 -8.22 6.90 -1.76
N PRO A 254 -8.62 7.28 -2.98
CA PRO A 254 -7.95 6.79 -4.19
C PRO A 254 -6.46 7.14 -4.22
N LYS A 255 -6.10 8.36 -3.82
CA LYS A 255 -4.69 8.80 -3.75
C LYS A 255 -3.94 8.02 -2.68
N ARG A 256 -4.57 7.75 -1.54
CA ARG A 256 -3.97 7.01 -0.44
C ARG A 256 -3.73 5.54 -0.77
N HIS A 257 -4.62 4.91 -1.52
CA HIS A 257 -4.47 3.52 -1.99
C HIS A 257 -3.38 3.37 -3.06
N ALA A 258 -3.14 4.42 -3.87
CA ALA A 258 -2.04 4.43 -4.83
C ALA A 258 -0.64 4.54 -4.18
N LEU A 259 -0.56 4.98 -2.92
CA LEU A 259 0.70 5.08 -2.18
C LEU A 259 1.08 3.72 -1.59
N SER A 260 2.28 3.24 -1.94
CA SER A 260 2.84 2.03 -1.36
C SER A 260 3.96 2.35 -0.36
N PRO A 261 4.07 1.64 0.77
CA PRO A 261 5.21 1.73 1.65
C PRO A 261 6.45 1.03 1.09
N LYS A 262 6.29 0.08 0.15
CA LYS A 262 7.39 -0.74 -0.36
C LYS A 262 8.39 0.07 -1.17
N SER A 263 9.67 -0.26 -1.01
CA SER A 263 10.73 0.26 -1.89
C SER A 263 10.72 -0.47 -3.22
N THR A 264 10.95 0.25 -4.31
CA THR A 264 11.13 -0.31 -5.66
C THR A 264 12.60 -0.35 -6.08
N ILE A 265 13.51 0.06 -5.20
CA ILE A 265 14.94 0.13 -5.49
C ILE A 265 15.58 -1.25 -5.34
N THR A 266 16.37 -1.62 -6.34
CA THR A 266 17.07 -2.91 -6.41
C THR A 266 18.51 -2.70 -6.84
N LEU A 267 19.34 -3.75 -6.74
CA LEU A 267 20.73 -3.72 -7.20
C LEU A 267 20.84 -3.34 -8.70
N ALA A 268 19.86 -3.72 -9.52
CA ALA A 268 19.81 -3.32 -10.92
C ALA A 268 19.77 -1.79 -11.10
N HIS A 269 19.07 -1.08 -10.22
CA HIS A 269 19.03 0.39 -10.25
C HIS A 269 20.39 1.00 -9.90
N LEU A 270 21.15 0.38 -8.99
CA LEU A 270 22.53 0.79 -8.68
C LEU A 270 23.44 0.61 -9.89
N LEU A 271 23.33 -0.51 -10.61
CA LEU A 271 24.13 -0.78 -11.81
C LEU A 271 23.77 0.13 -12.98
N ALA A 272 22.49 0.53 -13.08
CA ALA A 272 22.02 1.49 -14.07
C ALA A 272 22.35 2.95 -13.72
N ALA A 273 22.71 3.24 -12.47
CA ALA A 273 22.95 4.59 -11.99
C ALA A 273 24.09 5.29 -12.75
N ARG A 274 23.89 6.57 -13.06
CA ARG A 274 24.85 7.42 -13.75
C ARG A 274 25.40 8.51 -12.81
N GLU A 275 26.53 9.10 -13.19
CA GLU A 275 27.22 10.11 -12.38
C GLU A 275 26.35 11.32 -12.01
N ASP A 276 25.32 11.64 -12.80
CA ASP A 276 24.38 12.72 -12.52
C ASP A 276 23.56 12.48 -11.24
N LEU A 277 23.27 11.22 -10.88
CA LEU A 277 22.59 10.88 -9.61
C LEU A 277 23.44 11.17 -8.38
N SER A 278 24.76 11.33 -8.52
CA SER A 278 25.63 11.76 -7.41
C SER A 278 25.53 13.25 -7.10
N LYS A 279 24.91 14.04 -8.00
CA LYS A 279 24.76 15.48 -7.83
C LYS A 279 23.61 15.76 -6.87
N ILE A 280 23.93 16.19 -5.65
CA ILE A 280 22.94 16.60 -4.65
C ILE A 280 22.30 17.92 -5.11
N ILE A 281 21.08 17.85 -5.62
CA ILE A 281 20.28 19.04 -5.96
C ILE A 281 19.62 19.55 -4.68
N ARG A 282 19.86 20.82 -4.33
CA ARG A 282 19.19 21.45 -3.19
C ARG A 282 17.69 21.50 -3.46
N THR A 283 16.91 20.94 -2.54
CA THR A 283 15.43 20.97 -2.59
C THR A 283 14.85 22.38 -2.51
N SER A 284 15.64 23.35 -2.04
CA SER A 284 15.31 24.78 -2.01
C SER A 284 15.67 25.54 -3.29
N SER A 285 16.19 24.87 -4.33
CA SER A 285 16.52 25.53 -5.60
C SER A 285 15.27 26.12 -6.27
N GLY A 286 15.46 27.25 -6.98
CA GLY A 286 14.38 27.94 -7.69
C GLY A 286 13.62 27.03 -8.66
N SER A 287 14.35 26.20 -9.42
CA SER A 287 13.78 25.21 -10.35
C SER A 287 12.91 24.13 -9.68
N THR A 288 13.24 23.74 -8.44
CA THR A 288 12.41 22.80 -7.66
C THR A 288 11.18 23.49 -7.08
N ARG A 289 11.31 24.76 -6.68
CA ARG A 289 10.20 25.58 -6.17
C ARG A 289 9.18 25.96 -7.23
N GLU A 290 9.61 26.21 -8.46
CA GLU A 290 8.71 26.48 -9.59
C GLU A 290 7.70 25.33 -9.79
N LYS A 291 8.14 24.08 -9.63
CA LYS A 291 7.28 22.89 -9.78
C LYS A 291 6.35 22.62 -8.59
N THR A 292 6.59 23.28 -7.45
CA THR A 292 5.76 23.18 -6.24
C THR A 292 5.00 24.48 -5.96
N ALA A 293 5.01 25.41 -6.92
CA ALA A 293 4.22 26.62 -6.88
C ALA A 293 2.73 26.26 -6.93
N CYS A 294 2.01 26.63 -5.88
CA CYS A 294 0.56 26.46 -5.80
C CYS A 294 -0.08 27.77 -5.38
N ALA A 295 -1.41 27.85 -5.47
CA ALA A 295 -2.13 29.08 -5.16
C ALA A 295 -1.92 29.60 -3.73
N ILE A 296 -1.46 28.75 -2.82
CA ILE A 296 -1.12 29.05 -1.42
C ILE A 296 0.35 29.49 -1.30
N ASN A 297 1.25 28.94 -2.13
CA ASN A 297 2.67 29.25 -2.19
C ASN A 297 3.00 30.26 -3.30
N LYS A 298 2.16 31.28 -3.49
CA LYS A 298 2.25 32.20 -4.66
C LYS A 298 3.41 33.19 -4.60
N VAL A 299 3.96 33.48 -3.42
CA VAL A 299 4.97 34.53 -3.29
C VAL A 299 6.35 33.90 -3.27
N LEU A 300 7.04 33.94 -4.41
CA LEU A 300 8.49 33.85 -4.42
C LEU A 300 9.00 35.07 -3.65
N MET A 301 9.35 34.90 -2.37
CA MET A 301 10.06 35.96 -1.66
C MET A 301 11.32 36.27 -2.48
N GLY A 302 11.52 37.54 -2.85
CA GLY A 302 12.70 38.00 -3.57
C GLY A 302 13.98 37.78 -2.76
N ARG A 303 15.07 38.49 -3.09
CA ARG A 303 16.24 38.51 -2.19
C ARG A 303 15.79 38.99 -0.81
N VAL A 304 15.64 38.06 0.14
CA VAL A 304 15.41 38.38 1.54
C VAL A 304 16.73 38.97 2.04
N PRO A 305 16.76 40.26 2.45
CA PRO A 305 17.95 40.83 3.06
C PRO A 305 18.37 39.98 4.24
N ASP A 306 19.68 39.89 4.49
CA ASP A 306 20.18 39.15 5.64
C ASP A 306 19.47 39.68 6.90
N ARG A 307 18.77 38.80 7.61
CA ARG A 307 17.98 39.17 8.80
C ARG A 307 18.83 39.15 10.06
N GLY A 308 20.15 39.01 9.91
CA GLY A 308 21.07 38.78 11.02
C GLY A 308 20.78 37.44 11.69
N GLY A 309 21.40 37.22 12.85
CA GLY A 309 21.26 35.96 13.58
C GLY A 309 22.35 34.93 13.28
N ARG A 310 23.35 35.27 12.45
CA ARG A 310 24.57 34.47 12.31
C ARG A 310 25.30 34.55 13.65
N PRO A 311 25.48 33.41 14.37
CA PRO A 311 26.12 33.42 15.68
C PRO A 311 27.54 33.99 15.67
N THR A 312 28.18 34.05 14.50
CA THR A 312 29.52 34.63 14.29
C THR A 312 29.54 36.16 14.14
N GLU A 313 28.39 36.79 13.89
CA GLU A 313 28.26 38.24 13.67
C GLU A 313 27.57 38.95 14.85
N ILE A 314 27.01 38.17 15.79
CA ILE A 314 26.45 38.70 17.03
C ILE A 314 27.63 38.89 17.98
N GLU A 315 27.86 40.14 18.40
CA GLU A 315 28.80 40.44 19.46
C GLU A 315 28.33 39.66 20.72
N PRO A 316 29.17 38.79 21.30
CA PRO A 316 28.76 37.98 22.44
C PRO A 316 28.30 38.93 23.54
N PRO A 317 27.17 38.63 24.22
CA PRO A 317 26.67 39.49 25.26
C PRO A 317 27.78 39.75 26.28
N PRO A 318 27.90 40.99 26.82
CA PRO A 318 28.88 41.29 27.84
C PRO A 318 28.79 40.21 28.92
N PRO A 319 29.91 39.66 29.40
CA PRO A 319 29.87 38.62 30.42
C PRO A 319 29.05 39.13 31.62
N GLU A 320 27.85 38.57 31.80
CA GLU A 320 26.89 38.98 32.84
C GLU A 320 27.39 38.63 34.26
N MET A 321 28.47 37.87 34.35
CA MET A 321 29.15 37.61 35.61
C MET A 321 30.36 38.54 35.76
N PRO A 322 30.47 39.26 36.89
CA PRO A 322 31.70 39.94 37.25
C PRO A 322 32.87 38.95 37.15
N PRO A 323 34.04 39.35 36.60
CA PRO A 323 35.20 38.48 36.56
C PRO A 323 35.45 37.97 37.96
N TRP A 324 35.60 36.65 38.11
CA TRP A 324 35.82 36.02 39.41
C TRP A 324 37.00 36.69 40.10
N GLN A 325 36.72 37.65 40.99
CA GLN A 325 37.75 38.26 41.81
C GLN A 325 38.18 37.19 42.79
N LYS A 326 39.43 36.74 42.63
CA LYS A 326 40.11 35.89 43.60
C LYS A 326 39.94 36.56 44.96
N ARG A 327 39.31 35.87 45.92
CA ARG A 327 39.09 36.40 47.27
C ARG A 327 40.44 36.93 47.79
N GLN A 328 40.44 38.16 48.31
CA GLN A 328 41.61 38.72 48.98
C GLN A 328 42.03 37.79 50.12
N GLU A 329 43.22 37.23 50.00
CA GLU A 329 43.93 36.66 51.14
C GLU A 329 44.55 37.82 51.93
N GLY A 330 43.98 38.10 53.10
CA GLY A 330 44.55 39.01 54.09
C GLY A 330 43.49 39.58 55.02
N GLY A 331 43.43 39.23 56.31
CA GLY A 331 44.29 38.35 57.06
C GLY A 331 43.85 38.20 58.52
N GLY A 332 44.41 37.18 59.17
CA GLY A 332 44.66 37.16 60.61
C GLY A 332 43.59 36.51 61.50
N ARG A 333 43.73 35.21 61.78
CA ARG A 333 44.29 34.68 63.05
C ARG A 333 44.01 33.18 63.21
N GLY A 334 45.10 32.41 63.34
CA GLY A 334 45.18 31.06 63.93
C GLY A 334 44.69 29.95 63.00
N GLY A 335 45.46 28.95 62.63
CA GLY A 335 46.77 28.48 63.05
C GLY A 335 46.82 26.99 62.72
N TRP A 336 48.03 26.47 62.44
CA TRP A 336 48.35 25.04 62.30
C TRP A 336 47.78 24.38 61.03
N GLY A 337 48.54 23.81 60.11
CA GLY A 337 49.94 23.42 60.08
C GLY A 337 50.05 22.20 59.16
N GLY A 338 50.97 22.26 58.17
CA GLY A 338 51.40 21.12 57.35
C GLY A 338 50.41 20.65 56.28
N GLY A 339 50.80 20.34 55.05
CA GLY A 339 52.11 20.20 54.46
C GLY A 339 51.98 19.32 53.22
N GLY A 340 52.63 19.74 52.12
CA GLY A 340 52.89 18.92 50.92
C GLY A 340 51.66 18.59 50.05
N GLY A 341 51.69 18.68 48.73
CA GLY A 341 52.78 18.85 47.78
C GLY A 341 52.33 18.29 46.43
N GLY A 342 52.83 18.88 45.34
CA GLY A 342 52.85 18.30 43.99
C GLY A 342 51.57 18.49 43.16
N ARG A 343 51.52 19.38 42.16
CA ARG A 343 52.16 19.37 40.82
C ARG A 343 51.56 18.36 39.82
N GLY A 344 51.18 18.90 38.66
CA GLY A 344 50.92 18.21 37.38
C GLY A 344 49.54 18.60 36.85
N ASN A 345 49.38 19.58 35.94
CA ASN A 345 49.66 19.51 34.49
C ASN A 345 49.02 18.23 33.90
N TRP A 346 48.12 18.28 32.91
CA TRP A 346 48.33 18.37 31.46
C TRP A 346 46.93 18.59 30.84
N GLY A 347 46.67 19.52 29.91
CA GLY A 347 47.11 19.49 28.51
C GLY A 347 46.46 18.30 27.80
N GLY A 348 45.34 18.46 27.08
CA GLY A 348 45.31 19.04 25.73
C GLY A 348 45.25 17.91 24.69
N GLY A 349 44.15 17.85 23.94
CA GLY A 349 43.87 16.88 22.88
C GLY A 349 42.47 17.09 22.34
#